data_AF-A0A9X7E1Y5-F1
#
_entry.id   AF-A0A9X7E1Y5-F1
#
_cell.length_a   1.000
_cell.length_b   1.000
_cell.length_c   1.000
_cell.angle_alpha   90.00
_cell.angle_beta   90.00
_cell.angle_gamma   90.00
#
_symmetry.space_group_name_H-M   'P 1'
#
loop_
_entity.id
_entity.type
_entity.pdbx_description
1 polymer ?
#
loop_
_entity_poly.entity_id
_entity_poly.type
_entity_poly.pdbx_seq_one_letter_code
_entity_poly.pdbx_strand_id
1 'polypeptide(L)'
;MFLTNLPKKKLQIELNPSNDKVLYNLISQLEKQGKGQKGYVNKQIKRRLEMYQVLAEVAGEEDPLQLVKKILININMHGIPKDDGIDENPSNKTVDNAMDLIKGLNEW
;
A
#
# COMPACT_ATOMS: atom_id res chain seq x y z
N MET A 1 8.74 15.29 -28.51
CA MET A 1 9.14 13.90 -28.85
C MET A 1 9.60 13.22 -27.57
N PHE A 2 8.96 12.09 -27.27
CA PHE A 2 9.29 11.01 -26.32
C PHE A 2 9.69 11.34 -24.88
N LEU A 3 8.71 11.19 -23.97
CA LEU A 3 8.97 10.60 -22.66
C LEU A 3 8.25 9.26 -22.62
N THR A 4 8.96 8.28 -23.17
CA THR A 4 8.97 6.87 -22.76
C THR A 4 7.62 6.21 -22.50
N ASN A 5 7.10 5.56 -23.55
CA ASN A 5 6.28 4.34 -23.45
C ASN A 5 7.12 3.18 -22.86
N LEU A 6 7.84 3.39 -21.75
CA LEU A 6 8.33 2.26 -20.98
C LEU A 6 7.09 1.63 -20.35
N PRO A 7 6.80 0.33 -20.57
CA PRO A 7 5.78 -0.34 -19.78
C PRO A 7 6.29 -0.30 -18.34
N LYS A 8 5.80 0.67 -17.55
CA LYS A 8 6.14 0.78 -16.13
C LYS A 8 5.84 -0.58 -15.52
N LYS A 9 6.89 -1.21 -15.01
CA LYS A 9 6.85 -2.60 -14.53
C LYS A 9 5.70 -2.68 -13.54
N LYS A 10 4.69 -3.51 -13.84
CA LYS A 10 3.54 -3.65 -12.95
C LYS A 10 4.04 -4.07 -11.59
N LEU A 11 3.55 -3.41 -10.53
CA LEU A 11 3.85 -3.83 -9.17
C LEU A 11 3.31 -5.26 -9.04
N GLN A 12 4.23 -6.21 -9.04
CA GLN A 12 3.95 -7.63 -8.86
C GLN A 12 4.73 -8.03 -7.63
N ILE A 13 4.01 -8.52 -6.64
CA ILE A 13 4.57 -8.90 -5.36
C ILE A 13 4.20 -10.37 -5.18
N GLU A 14 5.20 -11.24 -5.10
CA GLU A 14 5.03 -12.62 -4.66
C GLU A 14 5.09 -12.64 -3.13
N LEU A 15 3.93 -12.76 -2.49
CA LEU A 15 3.86 -12.89 -1.04
C LEU A 15 3.12 -14.16 -0.66
N ASN A 16 3.65 -14.84 0.35
CA ASN A 16 2.97 -15.93 1.02
C ASN A 16 2.21 -15.38 2.24
N PRO A 17 0.87 -15.29 2.20
CA PRO A 17 0.08 -14.74 3.29
C PRO A 17 0.14 -15.57 4.57
N SER A 18 0.61 -16.82 4.52
CA SER A 18 0.80 -17.65 5.72
C SER A 18 1.95 -17.15 6.62
N ASN A 19 2.88 -16.36 6.09
CA ASN A 19 4.07 -15.92 6.81
C ASN A 19 3.96 -14.48 7.34
N ASP A 20 2.91 -13.74 6.98
CA ASP A 20 2.70 -12.35 7.39
C ASP A 20 1.28 -12.16 7.94
N LYS A 21 1.19 -11.83 9.23
CA LYS A 21 -0.09 -11.67 9.94
C LYS A 21 -0.92 -10.50 9.40
N VAL A 22 -0.29 -9.42 8.94
CA VAL A 22 -0.98 -8.26 8.37
C VAL A 22 -1.60 -8.65 7.03
N LEU A 23 -0.82 -9.32 6.18
CA LEU A 23 -1.31 -9.80 4.90
C LEU A 23 -2.41 -10.86 5.04
N TYR A 24 -2.23 -11.80 5.98
CA TYR A 24 -3.24 -12.81 6.32
C TYR A 24 -4.58 -12.16 6.72
N ASN A 25 -4.52 -11.15 7.60
CA ASN A 25 -5.71 -10.43 8.07
C ASN A 25 -6.40 -9.69 6.91
N LEU A 26 -5.62 -9.04 6.03
CA LEU A 26 -6.15 -8.37 4.85
C LEU A 26 -6.88 -9.35 3.92
N ILE A 27 -6.25 -10.48 3.60
CA ILE A 27 -6.86 -11.50 2.74
C ILE A 27 -8.12 -12.06 3.40
N SER A 28 -8.07 -12.41 4.68
CA SER A 28 -9.22 -12.93 5.43
C SER A 28 -10.41 -11.96 5.45
N GLN A 29 -10.15 -10.65 5.56
CA GLN A 29 -11.19 -9.62 5.46
C GLN A 29 -11.78 -9.54 4.05
N LEU A 30 -10.93 -9.56 3.01
CA LEU A 30 -11.39 -9.53 1.61
C LEU A 30 -12.21 -10.77 1.25
N GLU A 31 -11.85 -11.94 1.77
CA GLU A 31 -12.61 -13.18 1.59
C GLU A 31 -14.01 -13.08 2.22
N LYS A 32 -14.11 -12.51 3.43
CA LYS A 32 -15.40 -12.26 4.09
C LYS A 32 -16.27 -11.28 3.29
N GLN A 33 -15.69 -10.18 2.82
CA GLN A 33 -16.38 -9.18 2.00
C GLN A 33 -16.83 -9.75 0.64
N GLY A 34 -16.00 -10.58 0.03
CA GLY A 34 -16.23 -11.18 -1.27
C GLY A 34 -17.01 -12.49 -1.23
N LYS A 35 -17.66 -12.84 -0.11
CA LYS A 35 -18.34 -14.13 0.04
C LYS A 35 -19.34 -14.35 -1.10
N GLY A 36 -19.15 -15.43 -1.86
CA GLY A 36 -19.96 -15.76 -3.04
C GLY A 36 -19.47 -15.16 -4.36
N GLN A 37 -18.40 -14.36 -4.37
CA GLN A 37 -17.83 -13.75 -5.56
C GLN A 37 -16.46 -14.36 -5.92
N LYS A 38 -16.45 -15.19 -6.96
CA LYS A 38 -15.22 -15.83 -7.46
C LYS A 38 -14.19 -14.79 -7.89
N GLY A 39 -12.97 -14.91 -7.36
CA GLY A 39 -11.84 -14.04 -7.70
C GLY A 39 -11.92 -12.62 -7.13
N TYR A 40 -12.84 -12.34 -6.20
CA TYR A 40 -12.98 -11.02 -5.57
C TYR A 40 -11.66 -10.54 -4.93
N VAL A 41 -11.02 -11.38 -4.11
CA VAL A 41 -9.75 -11.06 -3.43
C VAL A 41 -8.69 -10.60 -4.44
N ASN A 42 -8.45 -11.38 -5.50
CA ASN A 42 -7.45 -11.04 -6.51
C ASN A 42 -7.79 -9.74 -7.26
N LYS A 43 -9.07 -9.50 -7.57
CA LYS A 43 -9.51 -8.22 -8.18
C LYS A 43 -9.24 -7.04 -7.24
N GLN A 44 -9.51 -7.21 -5.96
CA GLN A 44 -9.32 -6.20 -4.93
C GLN A 44 -7.84 -5.88 -4.68
N ILE A 45 -6.97 -6.90 -4.68
CA ILE A 45 -5.52 -6.72 -4.59
C ILE A 45 -5.01 -5.97 -5.83
N LYS A 46 -5.36 -6.45 -7.03
CA LYS A 46 -4.95 -5.81 -8.29
C LYS A 46 -5.34 -4.33 -8.35
N ARG A 47 -6.59 -4.00 -8.00
CA ARG A 47 -7.07 -2.61 -7.99
C ARG A 47 -6.29 -1.71 -7.03
N ARG A 48 -5.92 -2.22 -5.85
CA ARG A 48 -5.11 -1.47 -4.88
C ARG A 48 -3.69 -1.23 -5.40
N LEU A 49 -3.06 -2.23 -6.00
CA LEU A 49 -1.74 -2.11 -6.63
C LEU A 49 -1.76 -1.07 -7.76
N GLU A 50 -2.78 -1.12 -8.63
CA GLU A 50 -2.98 -0.11 -9.69
C GLU A 50 -3.18 1.29 -9.12
N MET A 51 -3.91 1.42 -8.00
CA MET A 51 -4.12 2.72 -7.35
C MET A 51 -2.82 3.30 -6.79
N TYR A 52 -1.96 2.49 -6.17
CA TYR A 52 -0.64 2.95 -5.74
C TYR A 52 0.23 3.39 -6.91
N GLN A 53 0.15 2.70 -8.05
CA GLN A 53 0.82 3.14 -9.27
C GLN A 53 0.33 4.52 -9.71
N VAL A 54 -0.97 4.71 -9.85
CA VAL A 54 -1.55 6.00 -10.24
C VAL A 54 -1.15 7.12 -9.27
N LEU A 55 -1.20 6.86 -7.96
CA LEU A 55 -0.78 7.84 -6.95
C LEU A 55 0.69 8.22 -7.08
N ALA A 56 1.57 7.26 -7.36
CA ALA A 56 2.98 7.52 -7.61
C ALA A 56 3.17 8.43 -8.82
N GLU A 57 2.46 8.16 -9.92
CA GLU A 57 2.54 8.99 -11.12
C GLU A 57 2.08 10.42 -10.87
N VAL A 58 0.98 10.61 -10.15
CA VAL A 58 0.45 11.93 -9.79
C VAL A 58 1.43 12.68 -8.88
N ALA A 59 2.11 11.97 -7.98
CA ALA A 59 3.12 12.54 -7.10
C ALA A 59 4.48 12.78 -7.78
N GLY A 60 4.64 12.42 -9.06
CA GLY A 60 5.93 12.51 -9.76
C GLY A 60 6.96 11.46 -9.31
N GLU A 61 6.52 10.40 -8.65
CA GLU A 61 7.35 9.29 -8.20
C GLU A 61 7.33 8.14 -9.23
N GLU A 62 8.50 7.63 -9.60
CA GLU A 62 8.60 6.51 -10.54
C GLU A 62 8.29 5.15 -9.86
N ASP A 63 8.60 5.03 -8.57
CA ASP A 63 8.39 3.83 -7.77
C ASP A 63 7.28 4.07 -6.72
N PRO A 64 6.14 3.35 -6.79
CA PRO A 64 5.08 3.46 -5.80
C PRO A 64 5.52 3.15 -4.37
N LEU A 65 6.55 2.32 -4.19
CA LEU A 65 7.08 2.04 -2.87
C LEU A 65 7.78 3.27 -2.27
N GLN A 66 8.45 4.08 -3.09
CA GLN A 66 9.07 5.33 -2.63
C GLN A 66 8.02 6.35 -2.19
N LEU A 67 6.89 6.43 -2.90
CA LEU A 67 5.77 7.25 -2.46
C LEU A 67 5.26 6.80 -1.08
N VAL A 68 5.03 5.50 -0.88
CA VAL A 68 4.56 4.95 0.39
C VAL A 68 5.56 5.23 1.52
N LYS A 69 6.87 5.07 1.28
CA LYS A 69 7.93 5.41 2.24
C LYS A 69 7.88 6.89 2.63
N LYS A 70 7.78 7.79 1.66
CA LYS A 70 7.68 9.24 1.88
C LYS A 70 6.46 9.61 2.73
N ILE A 71 5.30 9.01 2.43
CA ILE A 71 4.06 9.22 3.20
C ILE A 71 4.24 8.77 4.66
N LEU A 72 4.79 7.57 4.88
CA LEU A 72 4.96 7.01 6.22
C LEU A 72 5.99 7.79 7.05
N ILE A 73 7.10 8.21 6.45
CA ILE A 73 8.09 9.08 7.10
C ILE A 73 7.44 10.42 7.49
N ASN A 74 6.66 11.02 6.59
CA ASN A 74 5.97 12.29 6.85
C ASN A 74 4.97 12.15 8.01
N ILE A 75 4.15 11.09 8.01
CA ILE A 75 3.23 10.77 9.12
C ILE A 75 3.99 10.59 10.44
N ASN A 76 5.12 9.88 10.43
CA ASN A 76 5.92 9.67 11.64
C ASN A 76 6.56 10.96 12.17
N MET A 77 6.98 11.86 11.29
CA MET A 77 7.65 13.12 11.66
C MET A 77 6.67 14.22 12.07
N HIS A 78 5.54 14.33 11.37
CA HIS A 78 4.63 15.47 11.47
C HIS A 78 3.25 15.11 11.99
N GLY A 79 3.01 13.83 12.26
CA GLY A 79 1.67 13.33 12.52
C GLY A 79 0.83 13.31 11.25
N ILE A 80 -0.42 12.91 11.39
CA ILE A 80 -1.36 12.85 10.28
C ILE A 80 -2.00 14.23 10.16
N PRO A 81 -2.02 14.84 8.96
CA PRO A 81 -2.72 16.09 8.75
C PRO A 81 -4.16 15.91 9.21
N LYS A 82 -4.58 16.69 10.21
CA LYS A 82 -5.99 16.75 10.59
C LYS A 82 -6.72 17.43 9.43
N ASP A 83 -7.46 16.64 8.67
CA ASP A 83 -8.53 17.19 7.84
C ASP A 83 -9.64 17.61 8.81
N ASP A 84 -10.12 18.85 8.72
CA ASP A 84 -11.08 19.46 9.66
C ASP A 84 -12.48 18.80 9.64
N GLY A 85 -12.61 17.59 9.07
CA GLY A 85 -13.87 16.90 8.85
C GLY A 85 -13.95 15.43 9.26
N ILE A 86 -12.85 14.68 9.47
CA ILE A 86 -12.92 13.26 9.88
C ILE A 86 -11.76 12.89 10.81
N ASP A 87 -12.09 12.64 12.08
CA ASP A 87 -11.14 12.23 13.14
C ASP A 87 -10.89 10.72 13.10
N GLU A 88 -10.40 10.20 11.97
CA GLU A 88 -9.85 8.84 11.90
C GLU A 88 -8.33 8.91 11.74
N ASN A 89 -7.63 9.33 12.80
CA ASN A 89 -6.20 9.08 12.90
C ASN A 89 -5.96 7.56 12.95
N PRO A 90 -5.23 6.93 12.00
CA PRO A 90 -4.81 5.56 12.18
C PRO A 90 -4.07 5.41 13.51
N SER A 91 -4.39 4.34 14.23
CA SER A 91 -3.79 4.07 15.54
C SER A 91 -2.26 4.08 15.43
N ASN A 92 -1.56 4.55 16.47
CA ASN A 92 -0.09 4.52 16.53
C ASN A 92 0.48 3.14 16.16
N LYS A 93 -0.18 2.06 16.60
CA LYS A 93 0.17 0.68 16.25
C LYS A 93 0.18 0.38 14.74
N THR A 94 -0.71 1.01 13.98
CA THR A 94 -0.76 0.87 12.52
C THR A 94 0.43 1.56 11.86
N VAL A 95 0.82 2.74 12.36
CA VAL A 95 1.99 3.49 11.89
C VAL A 95 3.28 2.74 12.22
N ASP A 96 3.42 2.25 13.46
CA ASP A 96 4.58 1.48 13.91
C ASP A 96 4.80 0.22 13.07
N ASN A 97 3.75 -0.57 12.85
CA ASN A 97 3.84 -1.77 11.99
C ASN A 97 4.25 -1.43 10.55
N ALA A 98 3.78 -0.31 10.01
CA ALA A 98 4.14 0.13 8.66
C ALA A 98 5.59 0.60 8.58
N MET A 99 6.10 1.26 9.62
CA MET A 99 7.51 1.68 9.70
C MET A 99 8.46 0.48 9.86
N ASP A 100 8.07 -0.54 10.61
CA ASP A 100 8.86 -1.77 10.74
C ASP A 100 8.95 -2.55 9.42
N LEU A 101 7.86 -2.58 8.65
CA LEU A 101 7.88 -3.12 7.28
C LEU A 101 8.82 -2.34 6.37
N ILE A 102 8.87 -1.00 6.47
CA ILE A 102 9.82 -0.18 5.70
C ILE A 102 11.27 -0.51 6.07
N LYS A 103 11.56 -0.68 7.37
CA LYS A 103 12.91 -1.05 7.83
C LYS A 103 13.34 -2.39 7.23
N GLY A 104 12.49 -3.40 7.31
CA GLY A 104 12.77 -4.71 6.72
C GLY A 104 13.00 -4.68 5.20
N LEU A 105 12.33 -3.76 4.50
CA LEU A 105 12.53 -3.55 3.05
C LEU A 105 13.85 -2.83 2.69
N ASN A 106 14.47 -2.11 3.64
CA ASN A 106 15.77 -1.46 3.43
C ASN A 106 16.96 -2.36 3.81
N GLU A 107 16.71 -3.46 4.53
CA GLU A 107 17.71 -4.43 4.99
C GLU A 107 17.88 -5.64 4.04
N TRP A 108 17.22 -5.62 2.88
CA TRP A 108 17.34 -6.61 1.79
C TRP A 108 18.25 -6.14 0.65
#